data_AF-A0A7C4AP52-F1
#
_entry.id   AF-A0A7C4AP52-F1
#
_cell.length_a   1.000
_cell.length_b   1.000
_cell.length_c   1.000
_cell.angle_alpha   90.00
_cell.angle_beta   90.00
_cell.angle_gamma   90.00
#
_symmetry.space_group_name_H-M   'P 1'
#
loop_
_entity.id
_entity.type
_entity.pdbx_description
1 polymer ?
#
loop_
_entity_poly.entity_id
_entity_poly.type
_entity_poly.pdbx_seq_one_letter_code
_entity_poly.pdbx_strand_id
1 'polypeptide(L)'
;MKIAKTVCRCAWVMLFVLGMGIIAPSTAAASTDGRITVSQEARVQGDTIRLGDIATLEGELGVIHKLESVPVGRAPLAGKERRVSREQIVAALRQQGFDAKNIDLSCPREIKVLGDYQEVSIEDLEAIIRSHIFANMPWEKHAVVIENFTAKPVQLPLGDITHHVVVQPGEDYLGKFNADVIFKVNGCEIQRTRASAVIRVTVPVAVSAKAIDRHALLSPEAIIMEPKDLATLPKGVITDINCLTNRRAKISITAGTLLRQDMFEADTDIRRGDIVTISLTTPLFSITVPGEALESGNRGEVIPVANLSSKNKVYGSVKNNKEVEVRY
;
A
#
# COMPACT_ATOMS: atom_id res chain seq x y z
N MET A 1 9.65 6.23 -26.44
CA MET A 1 10.55 5.96 -27.59
C MET A 1 9.68 5.47 -28.74
N LYS A 2 9.37 6.35 -29.70
CA LYS A 2 8.51 6.05 -30.86
C LYS A 2 9.37 5.41 -31.95
N ILE A 3 9.01 4.23 -32.44
CA ILE A 3 9.58 3.69 -33.68
C ILE A 3 8.46 3.54 -34.69
N ALA A 4 8.63 4.31 -35.77
CA ALA A 4 7.71 4.48 -36.87
C ALA A 4 7.84 3.35 -37.89
N LYS A 5 6.73 3.12 -38.59
CA LYS A 5 6.59 2.35 -39.82
C LYS A 5 7.55 2.85 -40.91
N THR A 6 8.16 1.93 -41.65
CA THR A 6 8.67 2.22 -43.00
C THR A 6 8.21 1.12 -43.94
N VAL A 7 7.34 1.54 -44.87
CA VAL A 7 6.81 0.78 -46.00
C VAL A 7 7.89 0.67 -47.07
N CYS A 8 8.16 -0.54 -47.56
CA CYS A 8 9.02 -0.76 -48.72
C CYS A 8 8.13 -0.97 -49.96
N ARG A 9 8.42 -0.21 -51.02
CA ARG A 9 7.66 -0.11 -52.27
C ARG A 9 8.60 -0.47 -53.43
N CYS A 10 8.01 -1.08 -54.47
CA CYS A 10 8.54 -1.24 -55.84
C CYS A 10 9.49 -2.42 -56.13
N ALA A 11 9.01 -3.35 -56.96
CA ALA A 11 9.63 -3.63 -58.26
C ALA A 11 8.63 -4.37 -59.16
N TRP A 12 8.15 -3.65 -60.17
CA TRP A 12 7.44 -4.16 -61.34
C TRP A 12 8.41 -4.94 -62.25
N VAL A 13 8.01 -6.12 -62.71
CA VAL A 13 8.54 -6.70 -63.95
C VAL A 13 7.35 -7.14 -64.80
N MET A 14 7.14 -6.38 -65.87
CA MET A 14 6.26 -6.71 -66.99
C MET A 14 6.89 -7.88 -67.77
N LEU A 15 6.14 -8.98 -67.91
CA LEU A 15 6.40 -10.00 -68.92
C LEU A 15 5.19 -10.06 -69.87
N PHE A 16 5.40 -9.55 -71.08
CA PHE A 16 4.47 -9.59 -72.20
C PHE A 16 4.47 -11.02 -72.77
N VAL A 17 3.37 -11.75 -72.63
CA VAL A 17 3.15 -13.01 -73.37
C VAL A 17 1.88 -12.88 -74.19
N LEU A 18 2.08 -12.77 -75.49
CA LEU A 18 1.07 -12.89 -76.53
C LEU A 18 0.62 -14.36 -76.57
N GLY A 19 -0.64 -14.65 -76.27
CA GLY A 19 -1.17 -16.02 -76.24
C GLY A 19 -2.62 -16.06 -76.68
N MET A 20 -2.89 -16.84 -77.72
CA MET A 20 -4.15 -17.01 -78.45
C MET A 20 -5.38 -17.18 -77.55
N GLY A 21 -6.47 -16.52 -77.96
CA GLY A 21 -7.78 -16.60 -77.32
C GLY A 21 -8.34 -18.02 -77.33
N ILE A 22 -8.51 -18.56 -76.14
CA ILE A 22 -9.46 -19.63 -75.84
C ILE A 22 -10.62 -18.94 -75.14
N ILE A 23 -11.76 -18.83 -75.82
CA ILE A 23 -13.02 -18.39 -75.20
C ILE A 23 -13.46 -19.53 -74.28
N ALA A 24 -12.99 -19.49 -73.04
CA ALA A 24 -13.56 -20.30 -71.98
C ALA A 24 -14.98 -19.77 -71.72
N PRO A 25 -16.01 -20.63 -71.59
CA PRO A 25 -17.30 -20.19 -71.10
C PRO A 25 -17.07 -19.60 -69.72
N SER A 26 -17.30 -18.28 -69.59
CA SER A 26 -17.32 -17.59 -68.32
C SER A 26 -18.49 -18.17 -67.53
N THR A 27 -18.23 -19.20 -66.72
CA THR A 27 -19.12 -19.58 -65.64
C THR A 27 -19.25 -18.34 -64.78
N ALA A 28 -20.44 -17.74 -64.81
CA ALA A 28 -20.82 -16.71 -63.87
C ALA A 28 -20.57 -17.27 -62.48
N ALA A 29 -19.52 -16.80 -61.82
CA ALA A 29 -19.33 -17.01 -60.41
C ALA A 29 -20.59 -16.44 -59.75
N ALA A 30 -21.32 -17.30 -59.04
CA ALA A 30 -22.41 -16.87 -58.19
C ALA A 30 -21.88 -15.71 -57.33
N SER A 31 -22.54 -14.56 -57.41
CA SER A 31 -22.25 -13.41 -56.57
C SER A 31 -22.54 -13.80 -55.14
N THR A 32 -21.54 -14.31 -54.44
CA THR A 32 -21.59 -14.42 -52.98
C THR A 32 -21.48 -13.01 -52.43
N ASP A 33 -22.51 -12.58 -51.70
CA ASP A 33 -22.58 -11.25 -51.08
C ASP A 33 -21.44 -11.03 -50.06
N GLY A 34 -20.78 -12.12 -49.66
CA GLY A 34 -19.51 -12.12 -48.95
C GLY A 34 -19.08 -13.52 -48.51
N ARG A 35 -17.82 -13.65 -48.09
CA ARG A 35 -17.26 -14.83 -47.43
C ARG A 35 -16.98 -14.49 -45.97
N ILE A 36 -17.46 -15.34 -45.07
CA ILE A 36 -17.29 -15.20 -43.62
C ILE A 36 -16.50 -16.42 -43.14
N THR A 37 -15.31 -16.19 -42.63
CA THR A 37 -14.46 -17.24 -42.06
C THR A 37 -14.32 -17.02 -40.57
N VAL A 38 -14.90 -17.91 -39.76
CA VAL A 38 -14.91 -17.79 -38.31
C VAL A 38 -13.76 -18.59 -37.70
N SER A 39 -12.98 -17.94 -36.83
CA SER A 39 -11.84 -18.54 -36.15
C SER A 39 -12.28 -19.54 -35.07
N GLN A 40 -11.46 -20.54 -34.75
CA GLN A 40 -11.76 -21.49 -33.66
C GLN A 40 -11.68 -20.85 -32.27
N GLU A 41 -10.82 -19.84 -32.13
CA GLU A 41 -10.69 -19.02 -30.93
C GLU A 41 -10.68 -17.54 -31.30
N ALA A 42 -11.28 -16.70 -30.46
CA ALA A 42 -11.32 -15.26 -30.63
C ALA A 42 -11.24 -14.54 -29.29
N ARG A 43 -10.65 -13.34 -29.28
CA ARG A 43 -10.63 -12.45 -28.11
C ARG A 43 -11.53 -11.25 -28.39
N VAL A 44 -12.37 -10.92 -27.42
CA VAL A 44 -13.38 -9.85 -27.56
C VAL A 44 -13.21 -8.82 -26.47
N GLN A 45 -13.47 -7.56 -26.81
CA GLN A 45 -13.46 -6.43 -25.88
C GLN A 45 -14.89 -5.90 -25.71
N GLY A 46 -15.24 -5.49 -24.49
CA GLY A 46 -16.56 -4.94 -24.18
C GLY A 46 -17.57 -5.97 -23.70
N ASP A 47 -18.86 -5.65 -23.85
CA ASP A 47 -20.00 -6.40 -23.30
C ASP A 47 -20.70 -7.31 -24.32
N THR A 48 -20.39 -7.14 -25.60
CA THR A 48 -21.09 -7.77 -26.73
C THR A 48 -20.09 -8.35 -27.71
N ILE A 49 -20.27 -9.62 -28.05
CA ILE A 49 -19.52 -10.30 -29.12
C ILE A 49 -20.11 -9.82 -30.43
N ARG A 50 -19.30 -9.13 -31.24
CA ARG A 50 -19.67 -8.78 -32.60
C ARG A 50 -19.08 -9.78 -33.58
N LEU A 51 -19.71 -9.93 -34.74
CA LEU A 51 -19.23 -10.85 -35.76
C LEU A 51 -17.84 -10.46 -36.27
N GLY A 52 -17.53 -9.17 -36.36
CA GLY A 52 -16.20 -8.68 -36.72
C GLY A 52 -15.11 -9.06 -35.71
N ASP A 53 -15.45 -9.36 -34.46
CA ASP A 53 -14.46 -9.77 -33.45
C ASP A 53 -14.05 -11.24 -33.57
N ILE A 54 -14.89 -12.07 -34.21
CA ILE A 54 -14.73 -13.52 -34.25
C ILE A 54 -14.46 -14.07 -35.66
N ALA A 55 -14.68 -13.26 -36.69
CA ALA A 55 -14.62 -13.70 -38.08
C ALA A 55 -13.88 -12.71 -38.99
N THR A 56 -13.17 -13.25 -39.96
CA THR A 56 -12.64 -12.50 -41.11
C THR A 56 -13.74 -12.38 -42.16
N LEU A 57 -14.01 -11.16 -42.60
CA LEU A 57 -15.08 -10.82 -43.54
C LEU A 57 -14.49 -10.34 -44.85
N GLU A 58 -14.89 -10.96 -45.97
CA GLU A 58 -14.48 -10.60 -47.33
C GLU A 58 -15.74 -10.36 -48.18
N GLY A 59 -15.74 -9.35 -49.04
CA GLY A 59 -16.92 -8.98 -49.84
C GLY A 59 -16.98 -7.49 -50.17
N GLU A 60 -18.18 -7.00 -50.49
CA GLU A 60 -18.41 -5.58 -50.75
C GLU A 60 -18.29 -4.75 -49.46
N LEU A 61 -17.58 -3.62 -49.51
CA LEU A 61 -17.32 -2.74 -48.36
C LEU A 61 -18.57 -2.36 -47.57
N GLY A 62 -19.68 -2.06 -48.25
CA GLY A 62 -20.95 -1.70 -47.60
C GLY A 62 -21.61 -2.86 -46.85
N VAL A 63 -21.38 -4.10 -47.29
CA VAL A 63 -21.87 -5.32 -46.65
C VAL A 63 -20.97 -5.69 -45.47
N ILE A 64 -19.65 -5.61 -45.63
CA ILE A 64 -18.66 -5.87 -44.57
C ILE A 64 -18.93 -5.00 -43.35
N HIS A 65 -19.09 -3.69 -43.52
CA HIS A 65 -19.30 -2.78 -42.39
C HIS A 65 -20.59 -3.10 -41.61
N LYS A 66 -21.63 -3.61 -42.28
CA LYS A 66 -22.84 -4.08 -41.60
C LYS A 66 -22.58 -5.38 -40.86
N LEU A 67 -21.92 -6.34 -41.50
CA LEU A 67 -21.56 -7.63 -40.90
C LEU A 67 -20.67 -7.47 -39.67
N GLU A 68 -19.68 -6.56 -39.69
CA GLU A 68 -18.81 -6.28 -38.53
C GLU A 68 -19.59 -5.91 -37.27
N SER A 69 -20.71 -5.18 -37.43
CA SER A 69 -21.54 -4.69 -36.33
C SER A 69 -22.58 -5.69 -35.81
N VAL A 70 -22.74 -6.86 -36.44
CA VAL A 70 -23.77 -7.85 -36.09
C VAL A 70 -23.53 -8.39 -34.67
N PRO A 71 -24.47 -8.21 -33.73
CA PRO A 71 -24.33 -8.74 -32.37
C PRO A 71 -24.63 -10.23 -32.35
N VAL A 72 -23.64 -11.05 -31.96
CA VAL A 72 -23.78 -12.51 -31.86
C VAL A 72 -24.25 -12.92 -30.46
N GLY A 73 -23.88 -12.17 -29.43
CA GLY A 73 -24.32 -12.42 -28.05
C GLY A 73 -23.54 -11.60 -27.03
N ARG A 74 -23.76 -11.88 -25.73
CA ARG A 74 -22.99 -11.24 -24.64
C ARG A 74 -21.56 -11.77 -24.59
N ALA A 75 -20.61 -10.86 -24.43
CA ALA A 75 -19.21 -11.19 -24.22
C ALA A 75 -19.00 -11.85 -22.85
N PRO A 76 -18.05 -12.79 -22.74
CA PRO A 76 -17.58 -13.24 -21.44
C PRO A 76 -16.93 -12.09 -20.66
N LEU A 77 -16.88 -12.21 -19.34
CA LEU A 77 -16.10 -11.29 -18.50
C LEU A 77 -14.60 -11.36 -18.86
N ALA A 78 -13.85 -10.30 -18.54
CA ALA A 78 -12.40 -10.27 -18.75
C ALA A 78 -11.73 -11.50 -18.12
N GLY A 79 -10.89 -12.20 -18.90
CA GLY A 79 -10.21 -13.43 -18.50
C GLY A 79 -11.10 -14.67 -18.40
N LYS A 80 -12.39 -14.57 -18.71
CA LYS A 80 -13.32 -15.71 -18.81
C LYS A 80 -13.52 -16.12 -20.26
N GLU A 81 -13.95 -17.36 -20.43
CA GLU A 81 -14.27 -17.93 -21.73
C GLU A 81 -15.75 -18.28 -21.84
N ARG A 82 -16.25 -18.23 -23.07
CA ARG A 82 -17.59 -18.67 -23.44
C ARG A 82 -17.51 -19.41 -24.77
N ARG A 83 -18.35 -20.44 -24.94
CA ARG A 83 -18.54 -21.10 -26.24
C ARG A 83 -19.71 -20.48 -27.00
N VAL A 84 -19.51 -20.22 -28.29
CA VAL A 84 -20.53 -19.75 -29.24
C VAL A 84 -20.70 -20.82 -30.30
N SER A 85 -21.93 -21.29 -30.52
CA SER A 85 -22.21 -22.32 -31.53
C SER A 85 -22.45 -21.71 -32.91
N ARG A 86 -22.25 -22.51 -33.95
CA ARG A 86 -22.54 -22.12 -35.34
C ARG A 86 -24.00 -21.67 -35.51
N GLU A 87 -24.94 -22.34 -34.86
CA GLU A 87 -26.38 -22.03 -34.93
C GLU A 87 -26.67 -20.63 -34.38
N GLN A 88 -25.96 -20.23 -33.32
CA GLN A 88 -26.10 -18.90 -32.74
C GLN A 88 -25.63 -17.80 -33.71
N ILE A 89 -24.52 -18.02 -34.42
CA ILE A 89 -24.01 -17.09 -35.44
C ILE A 89 -24.98 -16.98 -36.62
N VAL A 90 -25.48 -18.12 -37.10
CA VAL A 90 -26.49 -18.15 -38.17
C VAL A 90 -27.77 -17.44 -37.75
N ALA A 91 -28.22 -17.64 -36.51
CA ALA A 91 -29.38 -16.94 -35.97
C ALA A 91 -29.16 -15.41 -35.90
N ALA A 92 -27.99 -14.96 -35.46
CA ALA A 92 -27.62 -13.54 -35.39
C ALA A 92 -27.61 -12.87 -36.78
N LEU A 93 -27.03 -13.56 -37.79
CA LEU A 93 -27.03 -13.08 -39.18
C LEU A 93 -28.45 -12.93 -39.74
N ARG A 94 -29.31 -13.94 -39.54
CA ARG A 94 -30.70 -13.92 -40.01
C ARG A 94 -31.51 -12.79 -39.37
N GLN A 95 -31.29 -12.52 -38.08
CA GLN A 95 -31.95 -11.42 -37.37
C GLN A 95 -31.60 -10.04 -37.97
N GLN A 96 -30.43 -9.91 -38.59
CA GLN A 96 -29.99 -8.69 -39.26
C GLN A 96 -30.29 -8.68 -40.76
N GLY A 97 -31.12 -9.62 -41.24
CA GLY A 97 -31.56 -9.69 -42.63
C GLY A 97 -30.55 -10.30 -43.61
N PHE A 98 -29.47 -10.90 -43.11
CA PHE A 98 -28.52 -11.64 -43.94
C PHE A 98 -29.00 -13.07 -44.13
N ASP A 99 -29.27 -13.47 -45.37
CA ASP A 99 -29.56 -14.87 -45.66
C ASP A 99 -28.25 -15.64 -45.80
N ALA A 100 -28.00 -16.56 -44.86
CA ALA A 100 -26.81 -17.40 -44.83
C ALA A 100 -26.67 -18.32 -46.07
N LYS A 101 -27.68 -18.37 -46.96
CA LYS A 101 -27.61 -19.06 -48.26
C LYS A 101 -26.83 -18.27 -49.32
N ASN A 102 -26.76 -16.95 -49.21
CA ASN A 102 -26.05 -16.08 -50.15
C ASN A 102 -24.63 -15.72 -49.66
N ILE A 103 -24.26 -16.21 -48.48
CA ILE A 103 -22.99 -15.96 -47.81
C ILE A 103 -22.24 -17.29 -47.68
N ASP A 104 -20.98 -17.30 -48.10
CA ASP A 104 -20.10 -18.45 -47.90
C ASP A 104 -19.58 -18.45 -46.45
N LEU A 105 -20.30 -19.15 -45.56
CA LEU A 105 -19.99 -19.23 -44.13
C LEU A 105 -19.15 -20.48 -43.80
N SER A 106 -17.85 -20.27 -43.63
CA SER A 106 -16.92 -21.25 -43.06
C SER A 106 -16.83 -21.05 -41.55
N CYS A 107 -17.48 -21.92 -40.78
CA CYS A 107 -17.57 -21.80 -39.32
C CYS A 107 -17.45 -23.18 -38.67
N PRO A 108 -16.59 -23.36 -37.64
CA PRO A 108 -16.56 -24.58 -36.85
C PRO A 108 -17.88 -24.77 -36.06
N ARG A 109 -18.11 -25.96 -35.51
CA ARG A 109 -19.33 -26.26 -34.73
C ARG A 109 -19.47 -25.35 -33.50
N GLU A 110 -18.37 -25.13 -32.81
CA GLU A 110 -18.27 -24.24 -31.65
C GLU A 110 -16.98 -23.42 -31.76
N ILE A 111 -17.04 -22.21 -31.20
CA ILE A 111 -15.93 -21.25 -31.13
C ILE A 111 -15.72 -20.87 -29.68
N LYS A 112 -14.47 -20.85 -29.26
CA LYS A 112 -14.07 -20.38 -27.95
C LYS A 112 -13.82 -18.87 -27.99
N VAL A 113 -14.63 -18.13 -27.26
CA VAL A 113 -14.50 -16.68 -27.14
C VAL A 113 -13.94 -16.36 -25.76
N LEU A 114 -12.80 -15.68 -25.70
CA LEU A 114 -12.18 -15.20 -24.47
C LEU A 114 -12.40 -13.69 -24.33
N GLY A 115 -12.77 -13.24 -23.12
CA GLY A 115 -12.82 -11.82 -22.81
C GLY A 115 -11.40 -11.30 -22.67
N ASP A 116 -11.01 -10.37 -23.53
CA ASP A 116 -9.66 -9.80 -23.51
C ASP A 116 -9.42 -9.09 -22.17
N TYR A 117 -8.18 -9.16 -21.69
CA TYR A 117 -7.85 -8.67 -20.35
C TYR A 117 -6.41 -8.17 -20.26
N GLN A 118 -6.20 -7.29 -19.30
CA GLN A 118 -4.90 -6.95 -18.75
C GLN A 118 -4.82 -7.49 -17.33
N GLU A 119 -3.65 -7.98 -16.95
CA GLU A 119 -3.44 -8.56 -15.64
C GLU A 119 -2.65 -7.59 -14.76
N VAL A 120 -3.09 -7.45 -13.52
CA VAL A 120 -2.28 -6.88 -12.44
C VAL A 120 -1.65 -8.04 -11.69
N SER A 121 -0.34 -8.16 -11.84
CA SER A 121 0.44 -9.26 -11.27
C SER A 121 0.53 -9.18 -9.75
N ILE A 122 1.04 -10.24 -9.11
CA ILE A 122 1.27 -10.23 -7.66
C ILE A 122 2.37 -9.20 -7.32
N GLU A 123 3.36 -9.05 -8.20
CA GLU A 123 4.47 -8.11 -8.08
C GLU A 123 3.98 -6.66 -8.14
N ASP A 124 3.06 -6.35 -9.05
CA ASP A 124 2.43 -5.02 -9.13
C ASP A 124 1.61 -4.71 -7.88
N LEU A 125 0.86 -5.70 -7.38
CA LEU A 125 0.10 -5.58 -6.13
C LEU A 125 1.03 -5.35 -4.93
N GLU A 126 2.15 -6.07 -4.87
CA GLU A 126 3.15 -5.86 -3.81
C GLU A 126 3.72 -4.45 -3.88
N ALA A 127 4.06 -3.95 -5.07
CA ALA A 127 4.57 -2.59 -5.26
C ALA A 127 3.54 -1.53 -4.83
N ILE A 128 2.27 -1.71 -5.17
CA ILE A 128 1.16 -0.84 -4.76
C ILE A 128 1.05 -0.80 -3.24
N ILE A 129 0.97 -1.98 -2.59
CA ILE A 129 0.80 -2.09 -1.15
C ILE A 129 2.03 -1.57 -0.40
N ARG A 130 3.23 -1.92 -0.85
CA ARG A 130 4.50 -1.44 -0.27
C ARG A 130 4.57 0.09 -0.33
N SER A 131 4.23 0.68 -1.47
CA SER A 131 4.18 2.14 -1.62
C SER A 131 3.16 2.78 -0.68
N HIS A 132 1.98 2.18 -0.53
CA HIS A 132 0.95 2.64 0.40
C HIS A 132 1.42 2.58 1.86
N ILE A 133 2.03 1.47 2.30
CA ILE A 133 2.54 1.31 3.67
C ILE A 133 3.59 2.40 3.96
N PHE A 134 4.60 2.55 3.10
CA PHE A 134 5.67 3.53 3.31
C PHE A 134 5.22 4.99 3.26
N ALA A 135 4.07 5.29 2.64
CA ALA A 135 3.52 6.63 2.58
C ALA A 135 2.68 7.00 3.82
N ASN A 136 2.14 6.02 4.55
CA ASN A 136 1.16 6.25 5.61
C ASN A 136 1.60 5.76 7.01
N MET A 137 2.62 4.91 7.10
CA MET A 137 3.09 4.39 8.38
C MET A 137 3.76 5.46 9.26
N PRO A 138 3.63 5.37 10.60
CA PRO A 138 4.27 6.29 11.54
C PRO A 138 5.75 5.98 11.83
N TRP A 139 6.29 4.92 11.22
CA TRP A 139 7.62 4.37 11.53
C TRP A 139 8.70 4.87 10.58
N GLU A 140 9.95 4.83 11.03
CA GLU A 140 11.10 5.13 10.18
C GLU A 140 11.29 4.07 9.09
N LYS A 141 11.51 4.49 7.83
CA LYS A 141 11.56 3.58 6.68
C LYS A 141 12.58 2.45 6.83
N HIS A 142 13.75 2.75 7.39
CA HIS A 142 14.83 1.78 7.58
C HIS A 142 14.57 0.79 8.73
N ALA A 143 13.61 1.07 9.62
CA ALA A 143 13.23 0.19 10.72
C ALA A 143 12.18 -0.86 10.29
N VAL A 144 11.57 -0.68 9.12
CA VAL A 144 10.43 -1.47 8.67
C VAL A 144 10.85 -2.52 7.65
N VAL A 145 10.44 -3.76 7.90
CA VAL A 145 10.55 -4.88 6.96
C VAL A 145 9.15 -5.41 6.69
N ILE A 146 8.81 -5.56 5.41
CA ILE A 146 7.53 -6.12 4.95
C ILE A 146 7.80 -7.52 4.41
N GLU A 147 7.16 -8.52 5.00
CA GLU A 147 7.35 -9.94 4.74
C GLU A 147 6.01 -10.62 4.43
N ASN A 148 6.06 -11.87 3.95
CA ASN A 148 4.90 -12.74 3.76
C ASN A 148 3.75 -12.08 2.97
N PHE A 149 4.09 -11.34 1.91
CA PHE A 149 3.10 -10.74 1.05
C PHE A 149 2.24 -11.84 0.40
N THR A 150 0.93 -11.63 0.38
CA THR A 150 -0.03 -12.55 -0.24
C THR A 150 -1.16 -11.75 -0.86
N ALA A 151 -1.41 -12.01 -2.14
CA ALA A 151 -2.54 -11.46 -2.88
C ALA A 151 -2.92 -12.44 -4.02
N LYS A 152 -4.04 -12.18 -4.68
CA LYS A 152 -4.44 -12.87 -5.91
C LYS A 152 -4.26 -11.93 -7.10
N PRO A 153 -3.68 -12.39 -8.22
CA PRO A 153 -3.61 -11.60 -9.43
C PRO A 153 -5.01 -11.22 -9.90
N VAL A 154 -5.13 -10.07 -10.54
CA VAL A 154 -6.41 -9.49 -10.94
C VAL A 154 -6.44 -9.33 -12.45
N GLN A 155 -7.46 -9.89 -13.08
CA GLN A 155 -7.70 -9.74 -14.53
C GLN A 155 -8.75 -8.67 -14.73
N LEU A 156 -8.36 -7.57 -15.36
CA LEU A 156 -9.20 -6.41 -15.62
C LEU A 156 -9.48 -6.26 -17.12
N PRO A 157 -10.62 -5.67 -17.50
CA PRO A 157 -10.84 -5.21 -18.86
C PRO A 157 -9.74 -4.25 -19.30
N LEU A 158 -9.50 -4.17 -20.61
CA LEU A 158 -8.54 -3.23 -21.18
C LEU A 158 -8.99 -1.78 -21.00
N GLY A 159 -8.03 -0.90 -20.75
CA GLY A 159 -8.25 0.53 -20.51
C GLY A 159 -7.31 1.08 -19.45
N ASP A 160 -7.50 2.34 -19.07
CA ASP A 160 -6.65 3.00 -18.08
C ASP A 160 -6.96 2.49 -16.67
N ILE A 161 -6.00 1.81 -16.05
CA ILE A 161 -6.12 1.26 -14.70
C ILE A 161 -5.77 2.32 -13.68
N THR A 162 -6.67 2.55 -12.72
CA THR A 162 -6.39 3.29 -11.50
C THR A 162 -6.74 2.42 -10.30
N HIS A 163 -6.11 2.67 -9.16
CA HIS A 163 -6.31 1.89 -7.95
C HIS A 163 -6.45 2.77 -6.71
N HIS A 164 -7.14 2.26 -5.71
CA HIS A 164 -7.20 2.86 -4.38
C HIS A 164 -7.04 1.77 -3.32
N VAL A 165 -6.17 2.01 -2.34
CA VAL A 165 -5.91 1.08 -1.24
C VAL A 165 -6.71 1.53 -0.03
N VAL A 166 -7.50 0.62 0.52
CA VAL A 166 -8.34 0.82 1.70
C VAL A 166 -7.82 -0.05 2.83
N VAL A 167 -7.53 0.57 3.98
CA VAL A 167 -7.09 -0.08 5.23
C VAL A 167 -8.13 0.14 6.33
N GLN A 168 -8.00 -0.57 7.45
CA GLN A 168 -8.86 -0.34 8.59
C GLN A 168 -8.57 1.03 9.23
N PRO A 169 -9.58 1.77 9.71
CA PRO A 169 -9.35 3.00 10.45
C PRO A 169 -8.48 2.76 11.69
N GLY A 170 -7.43 3.56 11.88
CA GLY A 170 -6.53 3.43 13.01
C GLY A 170 -5.49 2.31 12.89
N GLU A 171 -5.25 1.78 11.68
CA GLU A 171 -4.14 0.88 11.38
C GLU A 171 -2.81 1.44 11.91
N ASP A 172 -2.10 0.64 12.71
CA ASP A 172 -0.81 1.01 13.33
C ASP A 172 0.40 0.54 12.49
N TYR A 173 0.14 -0.20 11.40
CA TYR A 173 1.15 -0.74 10.50
C TYR A 173 2.15 -1.62 11.24
N LEU A 174 1.67 -2.44 12.19
CA LEU A 174 2.49 -3.34 12.99
C LEU A 174 1.91 -4.77 12.98
N GLY A 175 2.76 -5.75 12.66
CA GLY A 175 2.34 -7.15 12.59
C GLY A 175 1.50 -7.44 11.35
N LYS A 176 0.30 -8.03 11.53
CA LYS A 176 -0.52 -8.48 10.39
C LYS A 176 -1.22 -7.29 9.74
N PHE A 177 -0.85 -7.00 8.50
CA PHE A 177 -1.46 -5.97 7.68
C PHE A 177 -2.44 -6.58 6.67
N ASN A 178 -3.64 -6.01 6.57
CA ASN A 178 -4.63 -6.39 5.57
C ASN A 178 -5.19 -5.14 4.90
N ALA A 179 -5.21 -5.14 3.57
CA ALA A 179 -5.77 -4.06 2.78
C ALA A 179 -6.62 -4.60 1.63
N ASP A 180 -7.56 -3.77 1.19
CA ASP A 180 -8.32 -3.99 -0.02
C ASP A 180 -7.82 -3.02 -1.10
N VAL A 181 -7.49 -3.57 -2.26
CA VAL A 181 -7.14 -2.80 -3.45
C VAL A 181 -8.34 -2.80 -4.38
N ILE A 182 -8.90 -1.61 -4.58
CA ILE A 182 -10.05 -1.36 -5.47
C ILE A 182 -9.51 -0.87 -6.80
N PHE A 183 -9.79 -1.60 -7.87
CA PHE A 183 -9.39 -1.26 -9.24
C PHE A 183 -10.53 -0.61 -10.01
N LYS A 184 -10.19 0.48 -10.68
CA LYS A 184 -11.04 1.18 -11.63
C LYS A 184 -10.42 1.13 -13.02
N VAL A 185 -11.24 0.84 -14.03
CA VAL A 185 -10.86 0.93 -15.44
C VAL A 185 -11.67 2.03 -16.07
N ASN A 186 -10.99 3.01 -16.70
CA ASN A 186 -11.64 4.19 -17.28
C ASN A 186 -12.57 4.93 -16.29
N GLY A 187 -12.18 4.96 -15.01
CA GLY A 187 -12.93 5.62 -13.92
C GLY A 187 -14.05 4.79 -13.28
N CYS A 188 -14.45 3.68 -13.88
CA CYS A 188 -15.48 2.77 -13.34
C CYS A 188 -14.84 1.71 -12.44
N GLU A 189 -15.39 1.49 -11.25
CA GLU A 189 -14.94 0.42 -10.35
C GLU A 189 -15.34 -0.95 -10.91
N ILE A 190 -14.34 -1.82 -11.08
CA ILE A 190 -14.52 -3.13 -11.72
C ILE A 190 -14.35 -4.26 -10.71
N GLN A 191 -13.27 -4.21 -9.92
CA GLN A 191 -12.90 -5.34 -9.07
C GLN A 191 -12.16 -4.88 -7.82
N ARG A 192 -12.39 -5.61 -6.72
CA ARG A 192 -11.68 -5.49 -5.45
C ARG A 192 -10.90 -6.77 -5.17
N THR A 193 -9.64 -6.63 -4.73
CA THR A 193 -8.82 -7.76 -4.29
C THR A 193 -8.25 -7.47 -2.91
N ARG A 194 -8.10 -8.52 -2.09
CA ARG A 194 -7.47 -8.40 -0.77
C ARG A 194 -5.97 -8.71 -0.91
N ALA A 195 -5.17 -7.88 -0.28
CA ALA A 195 -3.75 -8.10 -0.08
C ALA A 195 -3.44 -8.15 1.42
N SER A 196 -2.51 -9.01 1.80
CA SER A 196 -2.04 -9.11 3.18
C SER A 196 -0.52 -9.18 3.21
N ALA A 197 0.07 -8.67 4.29
CA ALA A 197 1.51 -8.75 4.55
C ALA A 197 1.75 -8.81 6.06
N VAL A 198 3.00 -9.06 6.45
CA VAL A 198 3.48 -8.91 7.82
C VAL A 198 4.46 -7.75 7.87
N ILE A 199 4.18 -6.75 8.68
CA ILE A 199 5.02 -5.57 8.90
C ILE A 199 5.78 -5.78 10.21
N ARG A 200 7.10 -5.92 10.12
CA ARG A 200 7.99 -5.94 11.29
C ARG A 200 8.66 -4.61 11.45
N VAL A 201 8.66 -4.08 12.66
CA VAL A 201 9.28 -2.80 12.98
C VAL A 201 10.36 -3.05 14.02
N THR A 202 11.63 -2.91 13.62
CA THR A 202 12.76 -3.09 14.53
C THR A 202 13.18 -1.74 15.08
N VAL A 203 13.01 -1.55 16.40
CA VAL A 203 13.41 -0.32 17.08
C VAL A 203 14.48 -0.61 18.12
N PRO A 204 15.42 0.33 18.37
CA PRO A 204 16.31 0.24 19.51
C PRO A 204 15.49 0.37 20.81
N VAL A 205 15.71 -0.53 21.76
CA VAL A 205 15.06 -0.53 23.07
C VAL A 205 16.07 -0.57 24.20
N ALA A 206 15.77 0.11 25.28
CA ALA A 206 16.60 0.14 26.46
C ALA A 206 16.52 -1.20 27.22
N VAL A 207 17.68 -1.82 27.44
CA VAL A 207 17.86 -3.05 28.22
C VAL A 207 18.88 -2.77 29.33
N SER A 208 18.65 -3.32 30.52
CA SER A 208 19.63 -3.22 31.61
C SER A 208 20.89 -4.04 31.29
N ALA A 209 22.04 -3.38 31.21
CA ALA A 209 23.33 -4.05 31.03
C ALA A 209 23.84 -4.71 32.33
N LYS A 210 23.42 -4.17 33.48
CA LYS A 210 23.78 -4.63 34.83
C LYS A 210 22.54 -4.62 35.73
N ALA A 211 22.63 -5.24 36.90
CA ALA A 211 21.59 -5.09 37.92
C ALA A 211 21.49 -3.62 38.37
N ILE A 212 20.27 -3.12 38.52
CA ILE A 212 19.97 -1.77 38.99
C ILE A 212 19.18 -1.91 40.29
N ASP A 213 19.74 -1.38 41.38
CA ASP A 213 19.11 -1.44 42.68
C ASP A 213 17.91 -0.49 42.76
N ARG A 214 16.98 -0.83 43.65
CA ARG A 214 15.84 0.04 43.92
C ARG A 214 16.33 1.42 44.41
N HIS A 215 15.72 2.48 43.89
CA HIS A 215 16.09 3.88 44.11
C HIS A 215 17.46 4.31 43.58
N ALA A 216 18.16 3.43 42.84
CA ALA A 216 19.42 3.81 42.19
C ALA A 216 19.17 4.77 41.02
N LEU A 217 20.07 5.74 40.89
CA LEU A 217 20.18 6.60 39.71
C LEU A 217 20.70 5.78 38.53
N LEU A 218 20.13 6.03 37.36
CA LEU A 218 20.57 5.40 36.14
C LEU A 218 21.88 6.02 35.67
N SER A 219 22.95 5.22 35.66
CA SER A 219 24.17 5.59 34.94
C SER A 219 24.00 5.23 33.46
N PRO A 220 24.55 6.03 32.52
CA PRO A 220 24.50 5.71 31.09
C PRO A 220 25.07 4.33 30.75
N GLU A 221 26.04 3.85 31.53
CA GLU A 221 26.66 2.53 31.36
C GLU A 221 25.77 1.35 31.82
N ALA A 222 24.72 1.62 32.61
CA ALA A 222 23.80 0.59 33.08
C ALA A 222 22.74 0.22 32.03
N ILE A 223 22.65 0.97 30.93
CA ILE A 223 21.64 0.83 29.90
C ILE A 223 22.34 0.59 28.55
N ILE A 224 21.86 -0.39 27.80
CA ILE A 224 22.24 -0.61 26.41
C ILE A 224 20.99 -0.55 25.53
N MET A 225 21.17 -0.09 24.29
CA MET A 225 20.10 -0.06 23.29
C MET A 225 20.24 -1.27 22.38
N GLU A 226 19.26 -2.17 22.42
CA GLU A 226 19.23 -3.36 21.57
C GLU A 226 18.12 -3.26 20.51
N PRO A 227 18.35 -3.65 19.26
CA PRO A 227 17.29 -3.75 18.27
C PRO A 227 16.33 -4.89 18.63
N LYS A 228 15.03 -4.60 18.78
CA LYS A 228 13.98 -5.61 18.98
C LYS A 228 12.78 -5.33 18.09
N ASP A 229 12.05 -6.40 17.75
CA ASP A 229 10.79 -6.33 17.02
C ASP A 229 9.69 -5.76 17.92
N LEU A 230 9.20 -4.57 17.58
CA LEU A 230 8.19 -3.83 18.34
C LEU A 230 6.91 -4.63 18.56
N ALA A 231 6.53 -5.50 17.62
CA ALA A 231 5.33 -6.34 17.73
C ALA A 231 5.39 -7.34 18.90
N THR A 232 6.60 -7.65 19.37
CA THR A 232 6.85 -8.61 20.48
C THR A 232 6.98 -7.94 21.84
N LEU A 233 7.04 -6.61 21.88
CA LEU A 233 7.37 -5.86 23.08
C LEU A 233 6.13 -5.57 23.95
N PRO A 234 6.28 -5.58 25.28
CA PRO A 234 5.24 -5.07 26.17
C PRO A 234 5.06 -3.56 26.00
N LYS A 235 3.89 -3.05 26.39
CA LYS A 235 3.62 -1.61 26.37
C LYS A 235 4.57 -0.84 27.29
N GLY A 236 4.93 0.38 26.89
CA GLY A 236 5.75 1.29 27.69
C GLY A 236 7.24 0.96 27.73
N VAL A 237 7.73 0.06 26.86
CA VAL A 237 9.17 -0.13 26.65
C VAL A 237 9.80 1.18 26.20
N ILE A 238 10.97 1.47 26.75
CA ILE A 238 11.69 2.71 26.47
C ILE A 238 12.48 2.53 25.18
N THR A 239 12.14 3.31 24.16
CA THR A 239 12.83 3.35 22.86
C THR A 239 13.78 4.53 22.73
N ASP A 240 13.70 5.50 23.64
CA ASP A 240 14.60 6.65 23.74
C ASP A 240 15.18 6.75 25.16
N ILE A 241 16.49 6.63 25.26
CA ILE A 241 17.22 6.69 26.53
C ILE A 241 17.06 8.06 27.22
N ASN A 242 16.78 9.13 26.48
CA ASN A 242 16.56 10.47 27.06
C ASN A 242 15.32 10.53 27.96
N CYS A 243 14.36 9.61 27.78
CA CYS A 243 13.22 9.49 28.69
C CYS A 243 13.61 9.10 30.13
N LEU A 244 14.82 8.56 30.31
CA LEU A 244 15.35 8.10 31.60
C LEU A 244 16.19 9.16 32.33
N THR A 245 16.41 10.33 31.74
CA THR A 245 17.13 11.42 32.40
C THR A 245 16.35 11.91 33.64
N ASN A 246 17.06 12.15 34.75
CA ASN A 246 16.49 12.53 36.05
C ASN A 246 15.46 11.55 36.61
N ARG A 247 15.59 10.26 36.28
CA ARG A 247 14.79 9.19 36.84
C ARG A 247 15.64 8.22 37.64
N ARG A 248 15.01 7.58 38.62
CA ARG A 248 15.58 6.49 39.39
C ARG A 248 14.71 5.25 39.30
N ALA A 249 15.31 4.10 39.54
CA ALA A 249 14.59 2.84 39.55
C ALA A 249 13.58 2.79 40.71
N LYS A 250 12.32 2.50 40.40
CA LYS A 250 11.25 2.34 41.40
C LYS A 250 11.29 0.95 42.07
N ILE A 251 11.83 -0.04 41.35
CA ILE A 251 12.00 -1.43 41.76
C ILE A 251 13.44 -1.88 41.52
N SER A 252 13.85 -3.03 42.04
CA SER A 252 15.11 -3.66 41.64
C SER A 252 14.95 -4.32 40.27
N ILE A 253 15.92 -4.14 39.39
CA ILE A 253 15.91 -4.60 37.99
C ILE A 253 17.15 -5.47 37.77
N THR A 254 16.95 -6.71 37.33
CA THR A 254 18.06 -7.62 36.99
C THR A 254 18.70 -7.26 35.65
N ALA A 255 19.95 -7.67 35.41
CA ALA A 255 20.58 -7.53 34.10
C ALA A 255 19.81 -8.28 33.00
N GLY A 256 19.83 -7.77 31.77
CA GLY A 256 19.13 -8.32 30.62
C GLY A 256 17.62 -8.02 30.57
N THR A 257 17.12 -7.14 31.44
CA THR A 257 15.69 -6.82 31.54
C THR A 257 15.34 -5.68 30.58
N LEU A 258 14.25 -5.83 29.83
CA LEU A 258 13.65 -4.75 29.03
C LEU A 258 13.16 -3.63 29.95
N LEU A 259 13.70 -2.43 29.77
CA LEU A 259 13.37 -1.27 30.56
C LEU A 259 12.05 -0.66 30.09
N ARG A 260 11.12 -0.49 31.03
CA ARG A 260 9.80 0.10 30.79
C ARG A 260 9.58 1.32 31.66
N GLN A 261 8.74 2.24 31.17
CA GLN A 261 8.44 3.51 31.86
C GLN A 261 7.89 3.32 33.28
N ASP A 262 7.11 2.26 33.53
CA ASP A 262 6.52 1.95 34.85
C ASP A 262 7.53 1.50 35.91
N MET A 263 8.75 1.13 35.49
CA MET A 263 9.83 0.73 36.39
C MET A 263 10.60 1.92 36.98
N PHE A 264 10.30 3.15 36.53
CA PHE A 264 11.04 4.35 36.91
C PHE A 264 10.13 5.41 37.50
N GLU A 265 10.66 6.13 38.47
CA GLU A 265 10.03 7.31 39.05
C GLU A 265 10.94 8.53 38.85
N ALA A 266 10.37 9.73 38.91
CA ALA A 266 11.17 10.95 38.95
C ALA A 266 12.12 10.86 40.17
N ASP A 267 13.39 11.19 39.97
CA ASP A 267 14.24 11.36 41.12
C ASP A 267 13.85 12.66 41.82
N THR A 268 13.47 12.53 43.09
CA THR A 268 13.11 13.68 43.91
C THR A 268 14.37 14.48 44.21
N ASP A 269 14.46 15.68 43.64
CA ASP A 269 15.57 16.60 43.85
C ASP A 269 15.78 16.89 45.34
N ILE A 270 14.70 17.19 46.08
CA ILE A 270 14.78 17.57 47.50
C ILE A 270 13.83 16.70 48.32
N ARG A 271 14.33 16.04 49.37
CA ARG A 271 13.52 15.26 50.31
C ARG A 271 13.18 16.09 51.54
N ARG A 272 12.07 15.76 52.20
CA ARG A 272 11.75 16.31 53.52
C ARG A 272 12.91 16.06 54.50
N GLY A 273 13.36 17.12 55.15
CA GLY A 273 14.48 17.14 56.09
C GLY A 273 15.83 17.45 55.45
N ASP A 274 15.91 17.55 54.11
CA ASP A 274 17.17 17.90 53.44
C ASP A 274 17.55 19.35 53.73
N ILE A 275 18.85 19.57 53.94
CA ILE A 275 19.41 20.92 54.06
C ILE A 275 19.60 21.49 52.66
N VAL A 276 18.88 22.57 52.39
CA VAL A 276 18.78 23.22 51.08
C VAL A 276 19.21 24.67 51.19
N THR A 277 19.60 25.25 50.07
CA THR A 277 19.92 26.66 49.93
C THR A 277 18.70 27.39 49.44
N ILE A 278 18.14 28.27 50.27
CA ILE A 278 17.04 29.16 49.87
C ILE A 278 17.68 30.35 49.16
N SER A 279 17.40 30.51 47.86
CA SER A 279 17.88 31.64 47.07
C SER A 279 16.73 32.57 46.69
N LEU A 280 16.98 33.88 46.75
CA LEU A 280 16.07 34.92 46.27
C LEU A 280 16.90 35.88 45.42
N THR A 281 16.57 35.98 44.14
CA THR A 281 17.29 36.85 43.20
C THR A 281 16.35 37.91 42.64
N THR A 282 16.73 39.16 42.81
CA THR A 282 16.06 40.34 42.23
C THR A 282 17.06 41.10 41.35
N PRO A 283 16.63 42.06 40.50
CA PRO A 283 17.56 42.87 39.71
C PRO A 283 18.57 43.68 40.54
N LEU A 284 18.27 43.95 41.82
CA LEU A 284 19.06 44.84 42.68
C LEU A 284 19.93 44.07 43.69
N PHE A 285 19.53 42.86 44.09
CA PHE A 285 20.25 42.05 45.07
C PHE A 285 19.90 40.56 44.96
N SER A 286 20.81 39.70 45.45
CA SER A 286 20.59 38.27 45.61
C SER A 286 20.87 37.86 47.06
N ILE A 287 19.98 37.07 47.65
CA ILE A 287 20.07 36.56 49.03
C ILE A 287 20.11 35.04 48.98
N THR A 288 21.01 34.46 49.74
CA THR A 288 21.22 33.02 49.83
C THR A 288 21.33 32.63 51.30
N VAL A 289 20.43 31.77 51.78
CA VAL A 289 20.41 31.35 53.19
C VAL A 289 20.18 29.83 53.31
N PRO A 290 20.76 29.16 54.32
CA PRO A 290 20.50 27.75 54.56
C PRO A 290 19.08 27.55 55.10
N GLY A 291 18.42 26.49 54.62
CA GLY A 291 17.09 26.08 55.03
C GLY A 291 16.95 24.57 55.11
N GLU A 292 15.85 24.11 55.69
CA GLU A 292 15.44 22.71 55.75
C GLU A 292 14.15 22.54 54.96
N ALA A 293 14.10 21.55 54.07
CA ALA A 293 12.90 21.23 53.32
C ALA A 293 11.84 20.58 54.21
N LEU A 294 10.65 21.17 54.29
CA LEU A 294 9.56 20.62 55.12
C LEU A 294 8.74 19.55 54.37
N GLU A 295 8.81 19.54 53.05
CA GLU A 295 8.21 18.54 52.17
C GLU A 295 9.20 18.16 51.07
N SER A 296 8.99 16.96 50.52
CA SER A 296 9.74 16.51 49.35
C SER A 296 9.19 17.18 48.09
N GLY A 297 10.07 17.52 47.14
CA GLY A 297 9.65 18.10 45.85
C GLY A 297 10.65 17.85 44.73
N ASN A 298 10.13 17.79 43.52
CA ASN A 298 10.90 17.72 42.28
C ASN A 298 11.17 19.12 41.72
N ARG A 299 12.13 19.25 40.81
CA ARG A 299 12.41 20.50 40.10
C ARG A 299 11.16 21.17 39.56
N GLY A 300 11.01 22.45 39.88
CA GLY A 300 9.87 23.28 39.50
C GLY A 300 8.67 23.20 40.44
N GLU A 301 8.61 22.23 41.35
CA GLU A 301 7.56 22.16 42.36
C GLU A 301 7.81 23.19 43.47
N VAL A 302 6.74 23.79 43.99
CA VAL A 302 6.82 24.73 45.11
C VAL A 302 6.68 23.95 46.41
N ILE A 303 7.74 23.93 47.21
CA ILE A 303 7.75 23.26 48.51
C ILE A 303 7.91 24.25 49.66
N PRO A 304 7.31 23.99 50.82
CA PRO A 304 7.61 24.70 52.05
C PRO A 304 9.02 24.38 52.55
N VAL A 305 9.79 25.41 52.88
CA VAL A 305 11.13 25.31 53.47
C VAL A 305 11.22 26.19 54.72
N ALA A 306 11.92 25.72 55.74
CA ALA A 306 12.19 26.48 56.97
C ALA A 306 13.59 27.08 56.90
N ASN A 307 13.71 28.39 57.09
CA ASN A 307 15.01 29.04 57.20
C ASN A 307 15.68 28.62 58.52
N LEU A 308 16.90 28.08 58.47
CA LEU A 308 17.58 27.58 59.67
C LEU A 308 18.05 28.71 60.61
N SER A 309 18.31 29.90 60.08
CA SER A 309 18.75 31.06 60.87
C SER A 309 17.58 31.78 61.57
N SER A 310 16.45 31.96 60.88
CA SER A 310 15.30 32.72 61.41
C SER A 310 14.15 31.84 61.92
N LYS A 311 14.16 30.54 61.62
CA LYS A 311 13.06 29.58 61.86
C LYS A 311 11.75 29.92 61.13
N ASN A 312 11.76 30.88 60.21
CA ASN A 312 10.58 31.25 59.44
C ASN A 312 10.33 30.25 58.30
N LYS A 313 9.05 29.94 58.06
CA LYS A 313 8.59 29.11 56.94
C LYS A 313 8.39 29.99 55.70
N VAL A 314 8.98 29.58 54.57
CA VAL A 314 8.81 30.23 53.27
C VAL A 314 8.48 29.17 52.21
N TYR A 315 7.88 29.58 51.10
CA TYR A 315 7.56 28.71 49.97
C TYR A 315 8.44 29.09 48.79
N GLY A 316 9.07 28.10 48.15
CA GLY A 316 9.91 28.36 46.99
C GLY A 316 9.90 27.18 46.02
N SER A 317 10.26 27.47 44.76
CA SER A 317 10.34 26.50 43.68
C SER A 317 11.68 25.76 43.74
N VAL A 318 11.66 24.42 43.72
CA VAL A 318 12.88 23.61 43.65
C VAL A 318 13.63 23.90 42.35
N LYS A 319 14.90 24.30 42.43
CA LYS A 319 15.73 24.63 41.26
C LYS A 319 16.66 23.48 40.88
N ASN A 320 17.20 22.80 41.88
CA ASN A 320 18.02 21.58 41.79
C ASN A 320 17.98 20.85 43.14
N ASN A 321 18.73 19.75 43.28
CA ASN A 321 18.74 18.89 44.47
C ASN A 321 19.26 19.53 45.78
N LYS A 322 19.70 20.79 45.75
CA LYS A 322 20.19 21.51 46.93
C LYS A 322 19.74 22.97 47.00
N GLU A 323 18.86 23.43 46.10
CA GLU A 323 18.51 24.84 45.98
C GLU A 323 17.02 25.03 45.73
N VAL A 324 16.41 25.95 46.48
CA VAL A 324 15.02 26.36 46.38
C VAL A 324 14.96 27.87 46.15
N GLU A 325 14.34 28.28 45.05
CA GLU A 325 14.23 29.68 44.66
C GLU A 325 12.89 30.27 45.12
N VAL A 326 12.94 31.31 45.94
CA VAL A 326 11.76 32.07 46.37
C VAL A 326 11.57 33.25 45.42
N ARG A 327 10.38 33.35 44.82
CA ARG A 327 9.98 34.50 44.01
C ARG A 327 9.19 35.48 44.86
N TYR A 328 9.47 36.77 44.66
CA TYR A 328 8.72 37.90 45.22
C TYR A 328 7.71 38.40 44.19
#